data_AF-A0A524D0I1-F1
#
_entry.id   AF-A0A524D0I1-F1
#
_cell.length_a   1.000
_cell.length_b   1.000
_cell.length_c   1.000
_cell.angle_alpha   90.00
_cell.angle_beta   90.00
_cell.angle_gamma   90.00
#
_symmetry.space_group_name_H-M   'P 1'
#
loop_
_entity.id
_entity.type
_entity.pdbx_description
1 polymer ?
#
loop_
_entity_poly.entity_id
_entity_poly.type
_entity_poly.pdbx_seq_one_letter_code
_entity_poly.pdbx_strand_id
1 'polypeptide(L)'
;MKHKTGFVLLVIGGICMTIGSVVGSIQIFETLYNMASNEWPEYEPIFNVIVNIIFKWIADLGGIAVIAGAILIVLGGVRIGKFIIWIGLAFGTIALIIWIATQIVRLTGIITDPTIVFYLEELYNKFNYGSGVGFAGVVIAIIGRACVKREKEDEKEIPEEEEEKIEEEKSTINVNKKPNSTISDTKFCPECGAELPVSASFCAYCGKGFD
;
A
#
# COMPACT_ATOMS: atom_id res chain seq x y z
N MET A 1 -14.67 -16.99 17.25
CA MET A 1 -15.53 -16.59 16.11
C MET A 1 -15.39 -15.12 15.69
N LYS A 2 -14.91 -14.19 16.54
CA LYS A 2 -14.83 -12.74 16.23
C LYS A 2 -13.97 -12.36 15.00
N HIS A 3 -12.94 -13.14 14.66
CA HIS A 3 -12.08 -12.87 13.50
C HIS A 3 -12.83 -13.03 12.16
N LYS A 4 -13.71 -14.03 12.05
CA LYS A 4 -14.50 -14.29 10.83
C LYS A 4 -15.52 -13.19 10.57
N THR A 5 -16.13 -12.65 11.63
CA THR A 5 -17.12 -11.58 11.51
C THR A 5 -16.48 -10.28 11.00
N GLY A 6 -15.30 -9.90 11.50
CA GLY A 6 -14.58 -8.70 11.05
C GLY A 6 -14.17 -8.77 9.57
N PHE A 7 -13.70 -9.94 9.13
CA PHE A 7 -13.37 -10.19 7.73
C PHE A 7 -14.61 -10.06 6.81
N VAL A 8 -15.71 -10.72 7.17
CA VAL A 8 -16.95 -10.68 6.37
C VAL A 8 -17.48 -9.25 6.25
N LEU A 9 -17.43 -8.47 7.33
CA LEU A 9 -17.79 -7.05 7.30
C LEU A 9 -16.89 -6.24 6.37
N LEU A 10 -15.58 -6.47 6.36
CA LEU A 10 -14.65 -5.77 5.45
C LEU A 10 -14.93 -6.09 3.98
N VAL A 11 -15.21 -7.36 3.66
CA VAL A 11 -15.53 -7.77 2.28
C VAL A 11 -16.86 -7.16 1.83
N ILE A 12 -17.90 -7.23 2.67
CA ILE A 12 -19.20 -6.62 2.36
C ILE A 12 -19.06 -5.09 2.20
N GLY A 13 -18.34 -4.45 3.12
CA GLY A 13 -18.06 -3.01 3.06
C GLY A 13 -17.32 -2.63 1.78
N GLY A 14 -16.28 -3.38 1.42
CA GLY A 14 -15.53 -3.18 0.19
C GLY A 14 -16.37 -3.35 -1.07
N ILE A 15 -17.23 -4.39 -1.13
CA ILE A 15 -18.16 -4.60 -2.26
C ILE A 15 -19.15 -3.43 -2.37
N CYS A 16 -19.74 -3.00 -1.25
CA CYS A 16 -20.63 -1.84 -1.24
C CYS A 16 -19.92 -0.55 -1.68
N MET A 17 -18.65 -0.37 -1.28
CA MET A 17 -17.83 0.75 -1.74
C MET A 17 -17.55 0.69 -3.24
N THR A 18 -17.24 -0.49 -3.79
CA THR A 18 -17.02 -0.67 -5.24
C THR A 18 -18.31 -0.42 -6.04
N ILE A 19 -19.45 -0.94 -5.59
CA ILE A 19 -20.76 -0.71 -6.24
C ILE A 19 -21.15 0.77 -6.15
N GLY A 20 -20.91 1.40 -5.00
CA GLY A 20 -21.12 2.84 -4.81
C GLY A 20 -20.09 3.72 -5.52
N SER A 21 -19.13 3.12 -6.24
CA SER A 21 -18.00 3.78 -6.87
C SER A 21 -17.27 4.76 -5.94
N VAL A 22 -17.16 4.39 -4.65
CA VAL A 22 -16.45 5.17 -3.64
C VAL A 22 -14.96 5.03 -3.91
N VAL A 23 -14.47 5.96 -4.70
CA VAL A 23 -13.10 6.05 -5.18
C VAL A 23 -12.62 7.46 -4.87
N GLY A 24 -11.37 7.61 -4.43
CA GLY A 24 -10.77 8.94 -4.29
C GLY A 24 -10.76 9.60 -5.66
N SER A 25 -11.23 10.85 -5.78
CA SER A 25 -11.36 11.40 -7.12
C SER A 25 -9.99 11.63 -7.75
N ILE A 26 -9.80 11.01 -8.90
CA ILE A 26 -8.69 11.28 -9.82
C ILE A 26 -8.58 12.79 -10.11
N GLN A 27 -9.73 13.48 -10.18
CA GLN A 27 -9.82 14.90 -10.54
C GLN A 27 -9.23 15.85 -9.51
N ILE A 28 -9.28 15.52 -8.21
CA ILE A 28 -8.64 16.33 -7.16
C ILE A 28 -7.14 16.28 -7.31
N PHE A 29 -6.58 15.11 -7.59
CA PHE A 29 -5.15 14.95 -7.84
C PHE A 29 -4.72 15.68 -9.11
N GLU A 30 -5.51 15.62 -10.18
CA GLU A 30 -5.26 16.43 -11.39
C GLU A 30 -5.34 17.94 -11.12
N THR A 31 -6.27 18.38 -10.25
CA THR A 31 -6.37 19.78 -9.85
C THR A 31 -5.14 20.22 -9.04
N LEU A 32 -4.70 19.41 -8.08
CA LEU A 32 -3.48 19.63 -7.30
C LEU A 32 -2.23 19.64 -8.19
N TYR A 33 -2.15 18.72 -9.16
CA TYR A 33 -1.09 18.68 -10.15
C TYR A 33 -1.03 19.98 -10.94
N ASN A 34 -2.16 20.43 -11.48
CA ASN A 34 -2.22 21.66 -12.29
C ASN A 34 -1.86 22.91 -11.47
N MET A 35 -2.26 22.98 -10.19
CA MET A 35 -1.83 24.08 -9.31
C MET A 35 -0.32 24.05 -9.06
N ALA A 36 0.24 22.87 -8.75
CA ALA A 36 1.66 22.70 -8.47
C ALA A 36 2.54 22.94 -9.71
N SER A 37 2.12 22.45 -10.89
CA SER A 37 2.87 22.60 -12.14
C SER A 37 2.86 24.05 -12.64
N ASN A 38 1.77 24.80 -12.41
CA ASN A 38 1.70 26.20 -12.79
C ASN A 38 2.61 27.10 -11.93
N GLU A 39 2.74 26.81 -10.63
CA GLU A 39 3.63 27.57 -9.75
C GLU A 39 5.10 27.15 -9.90
N TRP A 40 5.36 25.87 -10.15
CA TRP A 40 6.73 25.34 -10.29
C TRP A 40 6.89 24.46 -11.54
N PRO A 41 6.99 25.08 -12.73
CA PRO A 41 7.10 24.35 -14.00
C PRO A 41 8.39 23.51 -14.11
N GLU A 42 9.45 23.86 -13.38
CA GLU A 42 10.71 23.10 -13.37
C GLU A 42 10.56 21.68 -12.79
N TYR A 43 9.60 21.48 -11.88
CA TYR A 43 9.34 20.19 -11.23
C TYR A 43 8.18 19.41 -11.85
N GLU A 44 7.62 19.87 -12.98
CA GLU A 44 6.55 19.19 -13.71
C GLU A 44 6.78 17.68 -13.89
N PRO A 45 7.95 17.18 -14.35
CA PRO A 45 8.15 15.74 -14.53
C PRO A 45 8.08 14.96 -13.22
N ILE A 46 8.51 15.57 -12.10
CA ILE A 46 8.45 14.95 -10.77
C ILE A 46 7.00 14.90 -10.30
N PHE A 47 6.25 15.99 -10.45
CA PHE A 47 4.84 16.04 -10.09
C PHE A 47 3.99 15.07 -10.92
N ASN A 48 4.31 14.87 -12.20
CA ASN A 48 3.57 13.96 -13.06
C ASN A 48 3.72 12.52 -12.58
N VAL A 49 4.94 12.09 -12.24
CA VAL A 49 5.18 10.75 -11.70
C VAL A 49 4.47 10.58 -10.35
N ILE A 50 4.65 11.52 -9.42
CA ILE A 50 4.09 11.38 -8.07
C ILE A 50 2.55 11.41 -8.10
N VAL A 51 1.96 12.40 -8.77
CA VAL A 51 0.52 12.66 -8.68
C VAL A 51 -0.26 11.78 -9.67
N ASN A 52 0.17 11.68 -10.92
CA ASN A 52 -0.58 10.94 -11.94
C ASN A 52 -0.26 9.43 -11.98
N ILE A 53 0.95 9.01 -11.60
CA ILE A 53 1.29 7.58 -11.60
C ILE A 53 1.00 6.96 -10.23
N ILE A 54 1.51 7.55 -9.14
CA ILE A 54 1.39 6.92 -7.82
C ILE A 54 0.01 7.18 -7.19
N PHE A 55 -0.36 8.45 -6.99
CA PHE A 55 -1.59 8.77 -6.26
C PHE A 55 -2.86 8.39 -7.02
N LYS A 56 -2.88 8.54 -8.35
CA LYS A 56 -4.03 8.14 -9.18
C LYS A 56 -4.31 6.64 -9.11
N TRP A 57 -3.27 5.80 -9.20
CA TRP A 57 -3.42 4.35 -9.07
C TRP A 57 -3.94 3.93 -7.69
N ILE A 58 -3.45 4.58 -6.64
CA ILE A 58 -3.89 4.33 -5.27
C ILE A 58 -5.35 4.77 -5.07
N ALA A 59 -5.71 5.92 -5.64
CA ALA A 59 -7.06 6.47 -5.54
C ALA A 59 -8.09 5.57 -6.21
N ASP A 60 -7.76 5.00 -7.39
CA ASP A 60 -8.62 4.13 -8.18
C ASP A 60 -8.94 2.79 -7.49
N LEU A 61 -8.03 2.35 -6.62
CA LEU A 61 -8.18 1.09 -5.90
C LEU A 61 -9.28 1.13 -4.82
N GLY A 62 -9.69 2.30 -4.30
CA GLY A 62 -10.86 2.51 -3.42
C GLY A 62 -11.36 1.29 -2.62
N GLY A 63 -12.58 0.83 -2.93
CA GLY A 63 -13.19 -0.37 -2.31
C GLY A 63 -12.46 -1.69 -2.60
N ILE A 64 -11.77 -1.79 -3.74
CA ILE A 64 -10.95 -2.96 -4.13
C ILE A 64 -9.75 -3.10 -3.19
N ALA A 65 -9.13 -2.00 -2.77
CA ALA A 65 -8.05 -2.00 -1.78
C ALA A 65 -8.53 -2.60 -0.45
N VAL A 66 -9.75 -2.27 -0.01
CA VAL A 66 -10.33 -2.83 1.22
C VAL A 66 -10.54 -4.34 1.09
N ILE A 67 -11.02 -4.82 -0.06
CA ILE A 67 -11.20 -6.26 -0.32
C ILE A 67 -9.84 -6.97 -0.37
N ALA A 68 -8.88 -6.42 -1.12
CA ALA A 68 -7.53 -6.99 -1.25
C ALA A 68 -6.82 -7.06 0.11
N GLY A 69 -6.90 -6.00 0.91
CA GLY A 69 -6.34 -5.98 2.25
C GLY A 69 -7.05 -6.96 3.20
N ALA A 70 -8.36 -7.16 3.07
CA ALA A 70 -9.09 -8.17 3.83
C ALA A 70 -8.63 -9.59 3.48
N ILE A 71 -8.45 -9.90 2.19
CA ILE A 71 -7.92 -11.19 1.73
C ILE A 71 -6.50 -11.39 2.25
N LEU A 72 -5.66 -10.36 2.21
CA LEU A 72 -4.28 -10.43 2.67
C LEU A 72 -4.18 -10.73 4.18
N ILE A 73 -5.11 -10.21 4.99
CA ILE A 73 -5.21 -10.55 6.41
C ILE A 73 -5.51 -12.04 6.60
N VAL A 74 -6.37 -12.65 5.77
CA VAL A 74 -6.68 -14.09 5.84
C VAL A 74 -5.50 -14.95 5.40
N LEU A 75 -4.69 -14.47 4.46
CA LEU A 75 -3.47 -15.15 3.99
C LEU A 75 -2.28 -15.03 4.97
N GLY A 76 -2.47 -14.39 6.14
CA GLY A 76 -1.43 -14.22 7.17
C GLY A 76 -0.64 -12.92 7.07
N GLY A 77 -0.86 -12.12 6.01
CA GLY A 77 -0.25 -10.79 5.82
C GLY A 77 -0.93 -9.69 6.63
N VAL A 78 -1.06 -9.88 7.95
CA VAL A 78 -1.89 -9.02 8.81
C VAL A 78 -1.38 -7.58 8.88
N ARG A 79 -0.05 -7.36 8.89
CA ARG A 79 0.57 -6.03 8.97
C ARG A 79 0.29 -5.22 7.70
N ILE A 80 0.59 -5.79 6.54
CA ILE A 80 0.40 -5.16 5.22
C ILE A 80 -1.10 -5.01 4.92
N GLY A 81 -1.91 -6.02 5.22
CA GLY A 81 -3.36 -5.96 4.97
C GLY A 81 -4.04 -4.86 5.75
N LYS A 82 -3.63 -4.62 7.01
CA LYS A 82 -4.11 -3.48 7.80
C LYS A 82 -3.71 -2.13 7.22
N PHE A 83 -2.50 -2.03 6.65
CA PHE A 83 -2.03 -0.81 5.99
C PHE A 83 -2.84 -0.49 4.73
N ILE A 84 -3.03 -1.48 3.85
CA ILE A 84 -3.83 -1.32 2.62
C ILE A 84 -5.27 -0.92 2.94
N ILE A 85 -5.90 -1.59 3.91
CA ILE A 85 -7.26 -1.22 4.37
C ILE A 85 -7.28 0.22 4.87
N TRP A 86 -6.25 0.67 5.58
CA TRP A 86 -6.20 2.03 6.11
C TRP A 86 -6.17 3.08 5.00
N ILE A 87 -5.38 2.85 3.95
CA ILE A 87 -5.32 3.75 2.78
C ILE A 87 -6.67 3.80 2.06
N GLY A 88 -7.24 2.64 1.71
CA GLY A 88 -8.53 2.60 1.01
C GLY A 88 -9.67 3.23 1.82
N LEU A 89 -9.62 3.07 3.14
CA LEU A 89 -10.63 3.60 4.04
C LEU A 89 -10.44 5.09 4.33
N ALA A 90 -9.20 5.62 4.32
CA ALA A 90 -8.93 7.05 4.48
C ALA A 90 -9.63 7.87 3.39
N PHE A 91 -9.50 7.48 2.12
CA PHE A 91 -10.20 8.15 1.01
C PHE A 91 -11.72 8.07 1.14
N GLY A 92 -12.25 6.89 1.52
CA GLY A 92 -13.68 6.72 1.78
C GLY A 92 -14.19 7.58 2.94
N THR A 93 -13.39 7.79 4.00
CA THR A 93 -13.77 8.64 5.13
C THR A 93 -13.73 10.13 4.82
N ILE A 94 -12.69 10.60 4.10
CA ILE A 94 -12.58 12.01 3.69
C ILE A 94 -13.78 12.38 2.82
N ALA A 95 -14.08 11.53 1.85
CA ALA A 95 -15.19 11.75 0.94
C ALA A 95 -16.55 11.71 1.71
N LEU A 96 -16.66 10.89 2.77
CA LEU A 96 -17.87 10.82 3.61
C LEU A 96 -18.07 12.10 4.42
N ILE A 97 -16.98 12.68 4.94
CA ILE A 97 -17.01 13.97 5.66
C ILE A 97 -17.50 15.08 4.72
N ILE A 98 -16.98 15.13 3.49
CA ILE A 98 -17.36 16.15 2.50
C ILE A 98 -18.84 16.04 2.15
N TRP A 99 -19.36 14.83 1.92
CA TRP A 99 -20.79 14.66 1.65
C TRP A 99 -21.65 15.12 2.82
N ILE A 100 -21.31 14.74 4.07
CA ILE A 100 -22.06 15.18 5.25
C ILE A 100 -22.03 16.71 5.36
N ALA A 101 -20.87 17.34 5.15
CA ALA A 101 -20.75 18.79 5.15
C ALA A 101 -21.67 19.44 4.10
N THR A 102 -21.69 18.92 2.87
CA THR A 102 -22.57 19.39 1.80
C THR A 102 -24.05 19.21 2.15
N GLN A 103 -24.44 18.08 2.76
CA GLN A 103 -25.83 17.86 3.20
C GLN A 103 -26.23 18.83 4.33
N ILE A 104 -25.36 19.06 5.31
CA ILE A 104 -25.64 20.01 6.40
C ILE A 104 -25.86 21.41 5.83
N VAL A 105 -24.99 21.87 4.92
CA VAL A 105 -25.14 23.19 4.29
C VAL A 105 -26.44 23.28 3.50
N ARG A 106 -26.80 22.25 2.73
CA ARG A 106 -28.07 22.20 1.97
C ARG A 106 -29.31 22.17 2.86
N LEU A 107 -29.28 21.46 3.98
CA LEU A 107 -30.45 21.29 4.87
C LEU A 107 -30.64 22.45 5.84
N THR A 108 -29.54 22.99 6.39
CA THR A 108 -29.60 24.01 7.43
C THR A 108 -29.57 25.43 6.88
N GLY A 109 -29.08 25.62 5.64
CA GLY A 109 -28.94 26.95 5.04
C GLY A 109 -28.01 27.88 5.82
N ILE A 110 -27.21 27.38 6.77
CA ILE A 110 -26.35 28.19 7.66
C ILE A 110 -25.28 28.95 6.88
N ILE A 111 -24.86 28.43 5.72
CA ILE A 111 -23.91 29.07 4.83
C ILE A 111 -24.67 29.51 3.58
N THR A 112 -25.05 30.78 3.53
CA THR A 112 -25.71 31.40 2.36
C THR A 112 -24.74 32.10 1.41
N ASP A 113 -23.44 32.08 1.69
CA ASP A 113 -22.46 32.66 0.77
C ASP A 113 -22.39 31.83 -0.52
N PRO A 114 -22.74 32.41 -1.69
CA PRO A 114 -22.77 31.71 -2.97
C PRO A 114 -21.41 31.10 -3.35
N THR A 115 -20.31 31.72 -2.91
CA THR A 115 -18.95 31.30 -3.21
C THR A 115 -18.60 30.00 -2.48
N ILE A 116 -18.97 29.91 -1.19
CA ILE A 116 -18.67 28.73 -0.37
C ILE A 116 -19.50 27.53 -0.84
N VAL A 117 -20.76 27.78 -1.21
CA VAL A 117 -21.64 26.75 -1.79
C VAL A 117 -21.06 26.23 -3.10
N PHE A 118 -20.56 27.12 -3.97
CA PHE A 118 -19.91 26.73 -5.22
C PHE A 118 -18.69 25.82 -4.98
N TYR A 119 -17.78 26.19 -4.06
CA TYR A 119 -16.61 25.35 -3.77
C TYR A 119 -16.99 24.00 -3.14
N LEU A 120 -18.00 23.96 -2.28
CA LEU A 120 -18.51 22.72 -1.70
C LEU A 120 -19.13 21.79 -2.75
N GLU A 121 -19.88 22.35 -3.69
CA GLU A 121 -20.45 21.58 -4.80
C GLU A 121 -19.38 21.12 -5.79
N GLU A 122 -18.37 21.94 -6.07
CA GLU A 122 -17.23 21.54 -6.90
C GLU A 122 -16.44 20.40 -6.24
N LEU A 123 -16.14 20.51 -4.94
CA LEU A 123 -15.50 19.44 -4.17
C LEU A 123 -16.35 18.17 -4.16
N TYR A 124 -17.66 18.29 -3.93
CA TYR A 124 -18.57 17.16 -3.94
C TYR A 124 -18.64 16.48 -5.31
N ASN A 125 -18.70 17.24 -6.40
CA ASN A 125 -18.75 16.69 -7.74
C ASN A 125 -17.45 16.01 -8.16
N LYS A 126 -16.31 16.43 -7.60
CA LYS A 126 -15.05 15.69 -7.79
C LYS A 126 -15.14 14.32 -7.10
N PHE A 127 -15.65 14.21 -5.88
CA PHE A 127 -15.83 12.91 -5.21
C PHE A 127 -17.05 12.14 -5.73
N ASN A 128 -16.80 11.02 -6.42
CA ASN A 128 -17.90 10.20 -6.93
C ASN A 128 -18.54 9.37 -5.80
N TYR A 129 -19.75 9.75 -5.39
CA TYR A 129 -20.63 8.90 -4.60
C TYR A 129 -21.83 8.50 -5.45
N GLY A 130 -21.73 7.31 -6.04
CA GLY A 130 -22.77 6.79 -6.93
C GLY A 130 -24.11 6.54 -6.23
N SER A 131 -24.15 6.44 -4.89
CA SER A 131 -25.38 6.26 -4.10
C SER A 131 -25.13 6.10 -2.59
N GLY A 132 -26.23 6.07 -1.81
CA GLY A 132 -26.25 5.76 -0.37
C GLY A 132 -25.52 4.47 0.03
N VAL A 133 -25.43 3.48 -0.87
CA VAL A 133 -24.70 2.22 -0.62
C VAL A 133 -23.19 2.43 -0.49
N GLY A 134 -22.62 3.46 -1.11
CA GLY A 134 -21.22 3.81 -0.93
C GLY A 134 -20.92 4.23 0.52
N PHE A 135 -21.76 5.08 1.10
CA PHE A 135 -21.64 5.51 2.50
C PHE A 135 -21.80 4.35 3.47
N ALA A 136 -22.83 3.53 3.26
CA ALA A 136 -23.05 2.32 4.05
C ALA A 136 -21.80 1.41 3.98
N GLY A 137 -21.21 1.25 2.80
CA GLY A 137 -19.98 0.49 2.60
C GLY A 137 -18.81 0.99 3.43
N VAL A 138 -18.55 2.31 3.43
CA VAL A 138 -17.48 2.93 4.24
C VAL A 138 -17.70 2.69 5.73
N VAL A 139 -18.93 2.90 6.22
CA VAL A 139 -19.27 2.71 7.65
C VAL A 139 -19.11 1.24 8.06
N ILE A 140 -19.58 0.31 7.22
CA ILE A 140 -19.44 -1.13 7.45
C ILE A 140 -17.96 -1.52 7.47
N ALA A 141 -17.14 -0.99 6.56
CA ALA A 141 -15.71 -1.24 6.50
C ALA A 141 -14.98 -0.72 7.75
N ILE A 142 -15.38 0.45 8.29
CA ILE A 142 -14.84 1.00 9.55
C ILE A 142 -15.11 0.05 10.72
N ILE A 143 -16.35 -0.41 10.85
CA ILE A 143 -16.77 -1.33 11.91
C ILE A 143 -16.06 -2.68 11.74
N GLY A 144 -15.97 -3.19 10.51
CA GLY A 144 -15.25 -4.40 10.15
C GLY A 144 -13.79 -4.32 10.57
N ARG A 145 -13.10 -3.23 10.24
CA ARG A 145 -11.71 -2.95 10.65
C ARG A 145 -11.56 -2.95 12.17
N ALA A 146 -12.46 -2.30 12.90
CA ALA A 146 -12.41 -2.26 14.37
C ALA A 146 -12.61 -3.65 15.01
N CYS A 147 -13.35 -4.54 14.33
CA CYS A 147 -13.62 -5.91 14.77
C CYS A 147 -12.46 -6.89 14.49
N VAL A 148 -11.54 -6.59 13.56
CA VAL A 148 -10.29 -7.34 13.35
C VAL A 148 -9.30 -6.99 14.47
N LYS A 149 -9.59 -7.47 15.69
CA LYS A 149 -8.74 -7.24 16.88
C LYS A 149 -7.45 -8.04 16.78
N ARG A 150 -6.35 -7.42 17.21
CA ARG A 150 -4.96 -7.93 17.22
C ARG A 150 -4.88 -9.29 17.92
N GLU A 151 -4.65 -10.37 17.18
CA GLU A 151 -3.93 -11.53 17.72
C GLU A 151 -2.46 -11.14 17.85
N LYS A 152 -1.87 -11.55 18.97
CA LYS A 152 -0.54 -11.14 19.42
C LYS A 152 0.51 -11.52 18.37
N GLU A 153 1.54 -10.70 18.34
CA GLU A 153 2.80 -10.95 17.64
C GLU A 153 3.31 -12.36 17.96
N ASP A 154 3.17 -13.29 17.02
CA ASP A 154 4.06 -14.45 16.94
C ASP A 154 4.86 -14.25 15.63
N GLU A 155 5.88 -13.43 15.78
CA GLU A 155 7.23 -13.61 15.24
C GLU A 155 7.34 -14.44 13.95
N LYS A 156 7.43 -13.71 12.84
CA LYS A 156 8.59 -13.79 11.92
C LYS A 156 8.66 -12.47 11.18
N GLU A 157 9.40 -11.56 11.80
CA GLU A 157 9.98 -10.41 11.13
C GLU A 157 10.89 -10.96 10.02
N ILE A 158 10.62 -10.58 8.79
CA ILE A 158 11.69 -10.48 7.80
C ILE A 158 12.12 -9.01 7.89
N PRO A 159 13.40 -8.75 8.26
CA PRO A 159 13.89 -7.41 8.52
C PRO A 159 13.74 -6.47 7.33
N GLU A 160 13.53 -5.19 7.66
CA GLU A 160 13.48 -4.01 6.80
C GLU A 160 14.80 -3.74 6.03
N GLU A 161 15.71 -4.72 5.89
CA GLU A 161 17.01 -4.57 5.20
C GLU A 161 17.02 -5.06 3.74
N GLU A 162 15.94 -5.65 3.22
CA GLU A 162 15.89 -6.17 1.84
C GLU A 162 15.25 -5.23 0.80
N GLU A 163 14.62 -4.12 1.22
CA GLU A 163 14.15 -3.10 0.26
C GLU A 163 15.29 -2.17 -0.21
N GLU A 164 16.38 -2.03 0.55
CA GLU A 164 17.51 -1.15 0.21
C GLU A 164 18.56 -1.83 -0.71
N LYS A 165 18.52 -3.17 -0.87
CA LYS A 165 19.51 -3.91 -1.69
C LYS A 165 19.06 -4.26 -3.11
N ILE A 166 17.81 -3.99 -3.49
CA ILE A 166 17.29 -4.37 -4.82
C ILE A 166 17.45 -3.23 -5.86
N GLU A 167 17.72 -2.00 -5.42
CA GLU A 167 17.91 -0.85 -6.33
C GLU A 167 19.35 -0.62 -6.81
N GLU A 168 20.38 -1.16 -6.16
CA GLU A 168 21.78 -0.96 -6.61
C GLU A 168 22.24 -1.94 -7.72
N GLU A 169 21.60 -3.10 -7.92
CA GLU A 169 22.16 -4.17 -8.79
C GLU A 169 21.53 -4.27 -10.20
N LYS A 170 20.74 -3.29 -10.65
CA LYS A 170 20.19 -3.30 -12.04
C LYS A 170 20.66 -2.17 -12.95
N SER A 171 21.55 -1.30 -12.48
CA SER A 171 22.08 -0.19 -13.28
C SER A 171 23.56 -0.34 -13.65
N THR A 172 24.06 -1.53 -13.97
CA THR A 172 25.30 -1.66 -14.78
C THR A 172 25.33 -2.98 -15.56
N ILE A 173 24.54 -3.10 -16.61
CA ILE A 173 24.95 -3.90 -17.78
C ILE A 173 25.96 -3.02 -18.53
N ASN A 174 27.24 -3.12 -18.17
CA ASN A 174 28.32 -2.46 -18.90
C ASN A 174 28.83 -3.38 -20.01
N VAL A 175 28.85 -2.79 -21.20
CA VAL A 175 29.54 -3.30 -22.38
C VAL A 175 31.04 -3.42 -22.08
N ASN A 176 31.67 -4.44 -22.68
CA ASN A 176 33.11 -4.68 -22.88
C ASN A 176 33.94 -5.44 -21.82
N LYS A 177 34.06 -6.76 -22.07
CA LYS A 177 35.32 -7.44 -22.47
C LYS A 177 36.47 -7.55 -21.44
N LYS A 178 36.53 -8.71 -20.74
CA LYS A 178 37.68 -9.62 -20.42
C LYS A 178 38.95 -9.05 -19.69
N PRO A 179 39.84 -9.88 -19.08
CA PRO A 179 39.75 -10.99 -18.06
C PRO A 179 40.77 -10.86 -16.89
N ASN A 180 40.53 -11.50 -15.72
CA ASN A 180 41.52 -12.23 -14.84
C ASN A 180 40.89 -12.52 -13.45
N SER A 181 40.59 -13.77 -13.08
CA SER A 181 41.46 -14.79 -12.46
C SER A 181 41.81 -14.56 -10.98
N THR A 182 41.17 -15.30 -10.07
CA THR A 182 41.84 -15.85 -8.87
C THR A 182 41.10 -17.09 -8.40
N ILE A 183 41.85 -18.19 -8.35
CA ILE A 183 41.42 -19.55 -8.03
C ILE A 183 41.36 -19.66 -6.50
N SER A 184 40.21 -19.98 -5.94
CA SER A 184 40.11 -20.41 -4.54
C SER A 184 39.95 -21.92 -4.52
N ASP A 185 41.07 -22.63 -4.33
CA ASP A 185 41.07 -24.08 -4.19
C ASP A 185 40.27 -24.49 -2.93
N THR A 186 39.28 -25.35 -3.12
CA THR A 186 38.49 -26.00 -2.05
C THR A 186 38.89 -27.47 -1.93
N LYS A 187 38.80 -28.04 -0.72
CA LYS A 187 39.02 -29.46 -0.41
C LYS A 187 37.77 -30.04 0.25
N PHE A 188 37.56 -31.34 0.09
CA PHE A 188 36.43 -32.04 0.73
C PHE A 188 36.87 -32.76 1.99
N CYS A 189 36.02 -32.76 3.01
CA CYS A 189 36.24 -33.55 4.22
C CYS A 189 36.09 -35.05 3.90
N PRO A 190 37.07 -35.92 4.22
CA PRO A 190 36.99 -37.34 3.92
C PRO A 190 36.00 -38.11 4.82
N GLU A 191 35.53 -37.49 5.91
CA GLU A 191 34.59 -38.14 6.84
C GLU A 191 33.13 -37.78 6.55
N CYS A 192 32.82 -36.49 6.36
CA CYS A 192 31.44 -36.05 6.13
C CYS A 192 31.16 -35.56 4.70
N GLY A 193 32.19 -35.45 3.85
CA GLY A 193 32.04 -34.96 2.48
C GLY A 193 31.82 -33.45 2.33
N ALA A 194 31.88 -32.67 3.42
CA ALA A 194 31.68 -31.23 3.36
C ALA A 194 32.80 -30.52 2.58
N GLU A 195 32.44 -29.56 1.73
CA GLU A 195 33.38 -28.71 1.00
C GLU A 195 33.91 -27.61 1.93
N LEU A 196 35.24 -27.50 2.01
CA LEU A 196 35.94 -26.60 2.92
C LEU A 196 37.07 -25.89 2.16
N PRO A 197 37.44 -24.66 2.57
CA PRO A 197 38.61 -24.00 2.00
C PRO A 197 39.87 -24.82 2.31
N VAL A 198 40.85 -24.83 1.39
CA VAL A 198 42.10 -25.59 1.58
C VAL A 198 42.85 -25.20 2.85
N SER A 199 42.69 -23.95 3.30
CA SER A 199 43.26 -23.40 4.54
C SER A 199 42.61 -23.91 5.84
N ALA A 200 41.53 -24.70 5.79
CA ALA A 200 40.86 -25.20 6.99
C ALA A 200 41.68 -26.33 7.68
N SER A 201 42.06 -26.14 8.94
CA SER A 201 42.77 -27.14 9.75
C SER A 201 41.85 -28.17 10.41
N PHE A 202 40.55 -27.93 10.46
CA PHE A 202 39.55 -28.88 10.94
C PHE A 202 38.22 -28.68 10.21
N CYS A 203 37.40 -29.72 10.17
CA CYS A 203 36.07 -29.65 9.57
C CYS A 203 35.09 -28.95 10.51
N ALA A 204 34.47 -27.87 10.04
CA ALA A 204 33.44 -27.14 10.80
C ALA A 204 32.16 -27.96 11.02
N TYR A 205 31.93 -29.02 10.24
CA TYR A 205 30.70 -29.81 10.29
C TYR A 205 30.81 -31.08 11.15
N CYS A 206 31.93 -31.81 11.08
CA CYS A 206 32.12 -33.03 11.87
C CYS A 206 33.20 -32.90 12.96
N GLY A 207 33.92 -31.78 13.02
CA GLY A 207 34.96 -31.54 14.03
C GLY A 207 36.29 -32.25 13.79
N LYS A 208 36.42 -33.04 12.71
CA LYS A 208 37.65 -33.77 12.41
C LYS A 208 38.79 -32.85 11.98
N GLY A 209 39.95 -32.99 12.63
CA GLY A 209 41.20 -32.33 12.24
C GLY A 209 41.74 -32.84 10.91
N PHE A 210 42.30 -31.93 10.13
CA PHE A 210 43.13 -32.20 8.95
C PHE A 210 44.59 -32.01 9.37
N ASP A 211 45.11 -32.95 10.16
CA ASP A 211 46.55 -33.07 10.42
C ASP A 211 47.29 -33.70 9.23
#